data_AF-A0A0G2Z4S9-F1
#
_entry.id   AF-A0A0G2Z4S9-F1
#
_cell.length_a   1.000
_cell.length_b   1.000
_cell.length_c   1.000
_cell.angle_alpha   90.00
_cell.angle_beta   90.00
_cell.angle_gamma   90.00
#
_symmetry.space_group_name_H-M   'P 1'
#
loop_
_entity.id
_entity.type
_entity.pdbx_description
1 polymer ?
#
loop_
_entity_poly.entity_id
_entity_poly.type
_entity_poly.pdbx_seq_one_letter_code
_entity_poly.pdbx_strand_id
1 'polypeptide(L)'
;MRKASLFFVFLVLMLSLHAFSSMYAVTTDNQIVLLKDDGTWEAVKEAVDKYGIPKVQIDVPFVFENIAITIKNIFKYGDCIIFDFFIFNNSDEMISMDYISFDLRDIEGFNYDLRTYSSEAPEKYINRRLNGKIRPHGSLRGYLFLEISEDIELNELYVNHSDFFSSKTAVVSIRDIKIETLK
;
A
#
# COMPACT_ATOMS: atom_id res chain seq x y z
N MET A 1 5.57 34.04 -33.57
CA MET A 1 4.49 33.21 -32.99
C MET A 1 4.67 31.78 -33.46
N ARG A 2 5.12 30.87 -32.58
CA ARG A 2 5.35 29.45 -32.93
C ARG A 2 3.99 28.73 -32.95
N LYS A 3 3.58 28.24 -34.12
CA LYS A 3 2.42 27.33 -34.24
C LYS A 3 2.86 25.98 -33.67
N ALA A 4 2.32 25.59 -32.51
CA ALA A 4 2.40 24.20 -32.09
C ALA A 4 1.78 23.35 -33.21
N SER A 5 2.53 22.39 -33.74
CA SER A 5 2.02 21.50 -34.79
C SER A 5 0.80 20.76 -34.23
N LEU A 6 -0.29 20.70 -35.01
CA LEU A 6 -1.51 19.96 -34.65
C LEU A 6 -1.20 18.53 -34.22
N PHE A 7 -0.14 17.94 -34.81
CA PHE A 7 0.40 16.63 -34.44
C PHE A 7 0.91 16.56 -32.99
N PHE A 8 1.56 17.62 -32.49
CA PHE A 8 2.06 17.66 -31.12
C PHE A 8 0.91 17.77 -30.10
N VAL A 9 -0.14 18.53 -30.44
CA VAL A 9 -1.35 18.60 -29.63
C VAL A 9 -2.06 17.24 -29.59
N PHE A 10 -2.16 16.57 -30.75
CA PHE A 10 -2.78 15.23 -30.85
C PHE A 10 -1.96 14.16 -30.12
N LEU A 11 -0.63 14.24 -30.16
CA LEU A 11 0.28 13.36 -29.43
C LEU A 11 0.15 13.56 -27.92
N VAL A 12 0.10 14.80 -27.44
CA VAL A 12 -0.13 15.10 -26.01
C VAL A 12 -1.51 14.60 -25.56
N LEU A 13 -2.55 14.75 -26.39
CA LEU A 13 -3.89 14.23 -26.11
C LEU A 13 -3.92 12.70 -26.07
N MET A 14 -3.29 12.02 -27.03
CA MET A 14 -3.17 10.56 -27.06
C MET A 14 -2.35 10.01 -25.88
N LEU A 15 -1.29 10.70 -25.47
CA LEU A 15 -0.51 10.36 -24.28
C LEU A 15 -1.31 10.60 -22.99
N SER A 16 -2.17 11.62 -22.95
CA SER A 16 -3.05 11.87 -21.80
C SER A 16 -4.20 10.86 -21.67
N LEU A 17 -4.66 10.27 -22.79
CA LEU A 17 -5.70 9.22 -22.78
C LEU A 17 -5.19 7.88 -22.26
N HIS A 18 -3.87 7.61 -22.33
CA HIS A 18 -3.26 6.41 -21.74
C HIS A 18 -3.01 6.54 -20.23
N ALA A 19 -3.33 7.68 -19.62
CA ALA A 19 -3.03 7.97 -18.21
C ALA A 19 -4.22 7.76 -17.26
N PHE A 20 -5.33 7.18 -17.72
CA PHE A 20 -6.35 6.66 -16.81
C PHE A 20 -5.86 5.30 -16.26
N SER A 21 -4.89 5.36 -15.35
CA SER A 21 -4.62 4.24 -14.45
C SER A 21 -5.90 3.97 -13.68
N SER A 22 -6.38 2.73 -13.70
CA SER A 22 -7.46 2.21 -12.84
C SER A 22 -7.47 2.89 -11.47
N MET A 23 -8.49 3.71 -11.19
CA MET A 23 -8.60 4.42 -9.93
C MET A 23 -9.46 3.60 -8.98
N TYR A 24 -8.84 3.07 -7.91
CA TYR A 24 -9.55 2.45 -6.81
C TYR A 24 -10.00 3.52 -5.81
N ALA A 25 -11.17 3.32 -5.23
CA ALA A 25 -11.67 4.08 -4.10
C ALA A 25 -12.26 3.14 -3.05
N VAL A 26 -12.42 3.64 -1.83
CA VAL A 26 -13.12 2.94 -0.76
C VAL A 26 -14.33 3.77 -0.37
N THR A 27 -15.49 3.14 -0.36
CA THR A 27 -16.77 3.77 0.01
C THR A 27 -16.89 3.91 1.52
N THR A 28 -17.83 4.73 2.00
CA THR A 28 -18.08 4.92 3.44
C THR A 28 -18.53 3.65 4.16
N ASP A 29 -19.07 2.67 3.43
CA ASP A 29 -19.41 1.34 3.95
C ASP A 29 -18.28 0.32 3.77
N ASN A 30 -17.03 0.78 3.60
CA ASN A 30 -15.82 -0.04 3.55
C ASN A 30 -15.76 -1.00 2.33
N GLN A 31 -16.44 -0.68 1.22
CA GLN A 31 -16.33 -1.45 -0.02
C GLN A 31 -15.26 -0.85 -0.93
N ILE A 32 -14.46 -1.73 -1.54
CA ILE A 32 -13.50 -1.34 -2.57
C ILE A 32 -14.23 -1.27 -3.90
N VAL A 33 -14.11 -0.14 -4.59
CA VAL A 33 -14.68 0.08 -5.91
C VAL A 33 -13.62 0.52 -6.90
N LEU A 34 -13.77 0.08 -8.15
CA LEU A 34 -12.89 0.41 -9.26
C LEU A 34 -13.65 1.29 -10.27
N LEU A 35 -13.06 2.43 -10.63
CA LEU A 35 -13.56 3.27 -11.73
C LEU A 35 -13.22 2.59 -13.06
N LYS A 36 -14.26 2.32 -13.85
CA LYS A 36 -14.17 1.75 -15.20
C LYS A 36 -13.98 2.85 -16.22
N ASP A 37 -13.52 2.46 -17.40
CA ASP A 37 -13.28 3.38 -18.53
C ASP A 37 -14.55 4.08 -19.02
N ASP A 38 -15.72 3.50 -18.75
CA ASP A 38 -17.03 4.08 -19.06
C ASP A 38 -17.52 5.09 -17.98
N GLY A 39 -16.71 5.33 -16.95
CA GLY A 39 -17.03 6.23 -15.85
C GLY A 39 -17.90 5.62 -14.74
N THR A 40 -18.19 4.31 -14.81
CA THR A 40 -18.95 3.61 -13.76
C THR A 40 -18.05 3.03 -12.67
N TRP A 41 -18.62 2.79 -11.49
CA TRP A 41 -17.93 2.15 -10.39
C TRP A 41 -18.39 0.70 -10.26
N GLU A 42 -17.44 -0.23 -10.19
CA GLU A 42 -17.72 -1.65 -9.94
C GLU A 42 -17.12 -2.08 -8.60
N ALA A 43 -17.90 -2.83 -7.81
CA ALA A 43 -17.42 -3.45 -6.59
C ALA A 43 -16.33 -4.47 -6.91
N VAL A 44 -15.18 -4.33 -6.25
CA VAL A 44 -14.05 -5.24 -6.41
C VAL A 44 -14.23 -6.38 -5.42
N LYS A 45 -14.28 -7.61 -5.92
CA LYS A 45 -14.22 -8.79 -5.06
C LYS A 45 -12.77 -9.03 -4.67
N GLU A 46 -12.54 -9.20 -3.37
CA GLU A 46 -11.23 -9.57 -2.87
C GLU A 46 -10.82 -10.92 -3.46
N ALA A 47 -9.65 -10.95 -4.09
CA ALA A 47 -9.04 -12.20 -4.48
C ALA A 47 -8.54 -12.91 -3.21
N VAL A 48 -8.65 -14.23 -3.17
CA VAL A 48 -8.04 -15.05 -2.11
C VAL A 48 -6.95 -15.92 -2.72
N ASP A 49 -5.92 -16.22 -1.93
CA ASP A 49 -4.90 -17.16 -2.33
C ASP A 49 -5.36 -18.63 -2.17
N LYS A 50 -4.47 -19.58 -2.46
CA LYS A 50 -4.78 -21.01 -2.40
C LYS A 50 -5.08 -21.53 -0.98
N TYR A 51 -4.82 -20.74 0.05
CA TYR A 51 -5.10 -21.05 1.46
C TYR A 51 -6.31 -20.28 1.99
N GLY A 52 -6.99 -19.49 1.14
CA GLY A 52 -8.14 -18.69 1.51
C GLY A 52 -7.79 -17.37 2.20
N ILE A 53 -6.52 -16.93 2.15
CA ILE A 53 -6.08 -15.66 2.71
C ILE A 53 -6.31 -14.56 1.65
N PRO A 54 -6.88 -13.39 2.01
CA PRO A 54 -7.02 -12.28 1.08
C PRO A 54 -5.69 -11.91 0.43
N LYS A 55 -5.67 -11.84 -0.89
CA LYS A 55 -4.48 -11.57 -1.69
C LYS A 55 -4.39 -10.09 -2.02
N VAL A 56 -3.28 -9.46 -1.65
CA VAL A 56 -3.01 -8.06 -1.96
C VAL A 56 -2.31 -7.94 -3.31
N GLN A 57 -2.65 -6.87 -4.01
CA GLN A 57 -1.97 -6.44 -5.23
C GLN A 57 -1.46 -5.01 -5.03
N ILE A 58 -0.38 -4.67 -5.72
CA ILE A 58 0.11 -3.28 -5.74
C ILE A 58 -1.00 -2.37 -6.26
N ASP A 59 -1.14 -1.21 -5.63
CA ASP A 59 -2.14 -0.18 -5.94
C ASP A 59 -3.60 -0.55 -5.72
N VAL A 60 -3.89 -1.74 -5.17
CA VAL A 60 -5.23 -2.15 -4.77
C VAL A 60 -5.35 -2.07 -3.24
N PRO A 61 -6.30 -1.29 -2.69
CA PRO A 61 -6.49 -1.24 -1.26
C PRO A 61 -7.06 -2.57 -0.75
N PHE A 62 -6.72 -2.94 0.48
CA PHE A 62 -7.46 -3.89 1.29
C PHE A 62 -8.02 -3.17 2.52
N VAL A 63 -9.14 -3.64 3.05
CA VAL A 63 -9.80 -3.00 4.18
C VAL A 63 -9.59 -3.79 5.46
N PHE A 64 -9.17 -3.09 6.50
CA PHE A 64 -9.07 -3.61 7.84
C PHE A 64 -9.80 -2.66 8.79
N GLU A 65 -10.91 -3.13 9.36
CA GLU A 65 -11.83 -2.30 10.13
C GLU A 65 -12.32 -1.09 9.31
N ASN A 66 -12.02 0.13 9.78
CA ASN A 66 -12.35 1.38 9.11
C ASN A 66 -11.10 2.01 8.45
N ILE A 67 -10.10 1.19 8.12
CA ILE A 67 -8.85 1.63 7.52
C ILE A 67 -8.69 0.93 6.18
N ALA A 68 -8.50 1.71 5.13
CA ALA A 68 -8.08 1.19 3.84
C ALA A 68 -6.56 1.32 3.71
N ILE A 69 -5.88 0.21 3.46
CA ILE A 69 -4.42 0.13 3.37
C ILE A 69 -4.07 -0.28 1.94
N THR A 70 -3.17 0.46 1.30
CA THR A 70 -2.67 0.18 -0.04
C THR A 70 -1.16 0.08 -0.02
N ILE A 71 -0.63 -1.01 -0.56
CA ILE A 71 0.80 -1.12 -0.86
C ILE A 71 1.03 -0.49 -2.23
N LYS A 72 1.71 0.65 -2.28
CA LYS A 72 2.01 1.38 -3.52
C LYS A 72 3.22 0.82 -4.23
N ASN A 73 4.22 0.36 -3.48
CA ASN A 73 5.39 -0.34 -4.02
C ASN A 73 6.12 -1.09 -2.90
N ILE A 74 6.91 -2.10 -3.28
CA ILE A 74 7.88 -2.76 -2.42
C ILE A 74 9.22 -2.75 -3.16
N PHE A 75 10.24 -2.19 -2.55
CA PHE A 75 11.55 -2.10 -3.18
C PHE A 75 12.68 -2.54 -2.26
N LYS A 76 13.72 -3.13 -2.86
CA LYS A 76 14.96 -3.51 -2.19
C LYS A 76 16.05 -2.46 -2.47
N TYR A 77 16.76 -2.05 -1.43
CA TYR A 77 17.93 -1.19 -1.48
C TYR A 77 18.98 -1.72 -0.50
N GLY A 78 20.10 -2.25 -1.02
CA GLY A 78 21.07 -2.96 -0.18
C GLY A 78 20.41 -4.07 0.62
N ASP A 79 20.68 -4.10 1.92
CA ASP A 79 20.13 -5.07 2.89
C ASP A 79 18.83 -4.56 3.53
N CYS A 80 18.05 -3.76 2.81
CA CYS A 80 16.79 -3.19 3.27
C CYS A 80 15.68 -3.37 2.24
N ILE A 81 14.55 -3.93 2.67
CA ILE A 81 13.29 -3.92 1.92
C ILE A 81 12.43 -2.78 2.47
N ILE A 82 11.90 -1.97 1.56
CA ILE A 82 11.16 -0.76 1.88
C ILE A 82 9.76 -0.90 1.31
N PHE A 83 8.77 -0.72 2.17
CA PHE A 83 7.36 -0.78 1.83
C PHE A 83 6.80 0.64 1.77
N ASP A 84 6.17 1.00 0.65
CA ASP A 84 5.46 2.26 0.48
C ASP A 84 3.97 2.04 0.72
N PHE A 85 3.49 2.52 1.86
CA PHE A 85 2.09 2.40 2.25
C PHE A 85 1.34 3.70 2.04
N PHE A 86 0.13 3.58 1.52
CA PHE A 86 -0.90 4.62 1.57
C PHE A 86 -2.07 4.12 2.42
N ILE A 87 -2.42 4.89 3.45
CA ILE A 87 -3.45 4.55 4.42
C ILE A 87 -4.51 5.64 4.40
N PHE A 88 -5.76 5.23 4.26
CA PHE A 88 -6.94 6.11 4.36
C PHE A 88 -7.79 5.70 5.56
N ASN A 89 -8.13 6.69 6.39
CA ASN A 89 -9.00 6.51 7.54
C ASN A 89 -10.45 6.78 7.12
N ASN A 90 -11.26 5.74 7.06
CA ASN A 90 -12.68 5.82 6.69
C ASN A 90 -13.60 6.03 7.92
N SER A 91 -13.03 6.16 9.11
CA SER A 91 -13.79 6.40 10.34
C SER A 91 -14.02 7.90 10.59
N ASP A 92 -14.97 8.17 11.48
CA ASP A 92 -15.22 9.50 12.03
C ASP A 92 -14.27 9.86 13.19
N GLU A 93 -13.32 8.98 13.54
CA GLU A 93 -12.38 9.15 14.64
C GLU A 93 -10.94 9.33 14.13
N MET A 94 -10.08 9.91 14.98
CA MET A 94 -8.67 10.04 14.65
C MET A 94 -7.92 8.73 14.95
N ILE A 95 -7.12 8.26 14.00
CA ILE A 95 -6.33 7.05 14.14
C ILE A 95 -4.86 7.42 14.42
N SER A 96 -4.25 6.83 15.45
CA SER A 96 -2.82 6.96 15.71
C SER A 96 -2.08 5.77 15.12
N MET A 97 -1.03 6.03 14.34
CA MET A 97 -0.17 4.96 13.82
C MET A 97 0.59 4.23 14.92
N ASP A 98 0.71 4.81 16.12
CA ASP A 98 1.32 4.16 17.28
C ASP A 98 0.56 2.90 17.74
N TYR A 99 -0.71 2.75 17.34
CA TYR A 99 -1.55 1.59 17.66
C TYR A 99 -1.59 0.55 16.54
N ILE A 100 -0.91 0.80 15.42
CA ILE A 100 -0.91 -0.08 14.26
C ILE A 100 0.50 -0.59 14.02
N SER A 101 0.68 -1.91 14.07
CA SER A 101 1.94 -2.57 13.70
C SER A 101 1.77 -3.40 12.43
N PHE A 102 2.87 -3.61 11.74
CA PHE A 102 2.93 -4.41 10.53
C PHE A 102 4.00 -5.47 10.70
N ASP A 103 3.61 -6.74 10.70
CA ASP A 103 4.56 -7.86 10.76
C ASP A 103 4.54 -8.62 9.44
N LEU A 104 5.70 -9.09 9.01
CA LEU A 104 5.83 -9.94 7.83
C LEU A 104 6.13 -11.36 8.26
N ARG A 105 5.57 -12.32 7.52
CA ARG A 105 6.04 -13.69 7.53
C ARG A 105 6.59 -14.04 6.16
N ASP A 106 7.75 -14.67 6.13
CA ASP A 106 8.33 -15.22 4.90
C ASP A 106 7.75 -16.61 4.56
N ILE A 107 8.23 -17.20 3.47
CA ILE A 107 7.78 -18.53 3.04
C ILE A 107 8.27 -19.66 3.97
N GLU A 108 9.34 -19.42 4.74
CA GLU A 108 9.92 -20.38 5.68
C GLU A 108 9.24 -20.36 7.06
N GLY A 109 8.44 -19.33 7.33
CA GLY A 109 7.66 -19.14 8.55
C GLY A 109 8.29 -18.21 9.58
N PHE A 110 9.41 -17.55 9.26
CA PHE A 110 10.01 -16.54 10.13
C PHE A 110 9.17 -15.26 10.11
N ASN A 111 9.00 -14.66 11.29
CA ASN A 111 8.23 -13.42 11.45
C ASN A 111 9.19 -12.25 11.70
N TYR A 112 8.88 -11.11 11.08
CA TYR A 112 9.68 -9.89 11.12
C TYR A 112 8.78 -8.68 11.39
N ASP A 113 9.20 -7.81 12.30
CA ASP A 113 8.51 -6.54 12.55
C ASP A 113 8.99 -5.47 11.55
N LEU A 114 8.06 -4.81 10.87
CA LEU A 114 8.36 -3.69 9.99
C LEU A 114 8.62 -2.43 10.79
N ARG A 115 9.85 -1.92 10.68
CA ARG A 115 10.31 -0.77 11.46
C ARG A 115 10.01 0.55 10.76
N THR A 116 9.88 1.60 11.56
CA THR A 116 9.77 2.99 11.07
C THR A 116 11.12 3.65 10.80
N TYR A 117 12.23 2.94 11.05
CA TYR A 117 13.59 3.42 10.80
C TYR A 117 14.49 2.26 10.35
N SER A 118 15.45 2.57 9.49
CA SER A 118 16.53 1.68 9.08
C SER A 118 17.80 2.51 8.85
N SER A 119 18.97 1.99 9.26
CA SER A 119 20.26 2.65 8.97
C SER A 119 20.70 2.47 7.52
N GLU A 120 20.20 1.43 6.86
CA GLU A 120 20.52 1.08 5.47
C GLU A 120 19.63 1.81 4.45
N ALA A 121 18.47 2.31 4.88
CA ALA A 121 17.53 2.98 3.98
C ALA A 121 18.03 4.38 3.54
N PRO A 122 17.78 4.79 2.28
CA PRO A 122 18.06 6.15 1.84
C PRO A 122 17.30 7.20 2.66
N GLU A 123 17.98 8.30 3.03
CA GLU A 123 17.44 9.37 3.87
C GLU A 123 16.09 9.93 3.37
N LYS A 124 15.91 10.00 2.05
CA LYS A 124 14.67 10.46 1.42
C LYS A 124 13.43 9.64 1.83
N TYR A 125 13.60 8.36 2.15
CA TYR A 125 12.53 7.48 2.62
C TYR A 125 12.39 7.55 4.14
N ILE A 126 13.51 7.60 4.88
CA ILE A 126 13.51 7.72 6.35
C ILE A 126 12.75 8.97 6.81
N ASN A 127 12.97 10.11 6.15
CA ASN A 127 12.29 11.37 6.45
C ASN A 127 10.77 11.35 6.15
N ARG A 128 10.30 10.29 5.48
CA ARG A 128 8.89 10.05 5.13
C ARG A 128 8.37 8.74 5.71
N ARG A 129 8.98 8.26 6.80
CA ARG A 129 8.51 7.06 7.50
C ARG A 129 7.04 7.16 7.87
N LEU A 130 6.37 6.01 7.89
CA LEU A 130 4.97 5.92 8.26
C LEU A 130 4.82 6.17 9.77
N ASN A 131 4.40 7.38 10.15
CA ASN A 131 4.15 7.74 11.55
C ASN A 131 3.11 8.85 11.68
N GLY A 132 2.66 9.10 12.92
CA GLY A 132 1.76 10.20 13.25
C GLY A 132 0.30 9.78 13.35
N LYS A 133 -0.60 10.71 13.05
CA LYS A 133 -2.05 10.53 13.21
C LYS A 133 -2.79 10.85 11.92
N ILE A 134 -3.81 10.04 11.62
CA ILE A 134 -4.68 10.21 10.47
C ILE A 134 -6.01 10.78 10.98
N ARG A 135 -6.38 11.96 10.48
CA ARG A 135 -7.65 12.61 10.80
C ARG A 135 -8.82 11.77 10.28
N PRO A 136 -10.05 11.95 10.79
CA PRO A 136 -11.25 11.39 10.18
C PRO A 136 -11.29 11.71 8.69
N HIS A 137 -11.59 10.71 7.85
CA HIS A 137 -11.64 10.83 6.38
C HIS A 137 -10.34 11.36 5.74
N GLY A 138 -9.22 11.24 6.48
CA GLY A 138 -7.91 11.68 6.07
C GLY A 138 -7.05 10.55 5.53
N SER A 139 -5.90 10.91 4.94
CA SER A 139 -4.92 9.94 4.44
C SER A 139 -3.51 10.22 4.95
N LEU A 140 -2.70 9.18 5.03
CA LEU A 140 -1.27 9.23 5.29
C LEU A 140 -0.55 8.35 4.27
N ARG A 141 0.59 8.82 3.77
CA ARG A 141 1.52 8.00 2.99
C ARG A 141 2.86 7.98 3.70
N GLY A 142 3.47 6.81 3.79
CA GLY A 142 4.79 6.69 4.39
C GLY A 142 5.43 5.35 4.17
N TYR A 143 6.68 5.25 4.62
CA TYR A 143 7.51 4.06 4.41
C TYR A 143 7.73 3.28 5.70
N LEU A 144 7.74 1.96 5.57
CA LEU A 144 8.26 1.05 6.59
C LEU A 144 9.42 0.24 6.01
N PHE A 145 10.27 -0.27 6.90
CA PHE A 145 11.56 -0.85 6.55
C PHE A 145 11.73 -2.22 7.19
N LEU A 146 12.30 -3.14 6.42
CA LEU A 146 12.76 -4.44 6.88
C LEU A 146 14.26 -4.56 6.55
N GLU A 147 15.09 -4.60 7.59
CA GLU A 147 16.52 -4.87 7.43
C GLU A 147 16.75 -6.37 7.37
N ILE A 148 17.31 -6.86 6.26
CA ILE A 148 17.60 -8.27 6.05
C ILE A 148 18.82 -8.45 5.15
N SER A 149 19.77 -9.27 5.61
CA SER A 149 21.04 -9.56 4.92
C SER A 149 20.91 -10.56 3.77
N GLU A 150 19.76 -11.22 3.64
CA GLU A 150 19.53 -12.28 2.65
C GLU A 150 18.31 -11.94 1.78
N ASP A 151 18.24 -12.53 0.60
CA ASP A 151 17.03 -12.46 -0.22
C ASP A 151 15.94 -13.29 0.46
N ILE A 152 14.81 -12.68 0.78
CA ILE A 152 13.64 -13.37 1.31
C ILE A 152 12.50 -13.36 0.32
N GLU A 153 11.76 -14.45 0.31
CA GLU A 153 10.46 -14.52 -0.34
C GLU A 153 9.37 -14.18 0.68
N LEU A 154 8.76 -13.01 0.47
CA LEU A 154 7.65 -12.54 1.29
C LEU A 154 6.45 -13.48 1.11
N ASN A 155 5.72 -13.76 2.19
CA ASN A 155 4.53 -14.61 2.12
C ASN A 155 3.29 -13.87 2.62
N GLU A 156 3.28 -13.42 3.87
CA GLU A 156 2.13 -12.82 4.52
C GLU A 156 2.51 -11.48 5.17
N LEU A 157 1.57 -10.53 5.15
CA LEU A 157 1.61 -9.30 5.92
C LEU A 157 0.49 -9.36 6.96
N TYR A 158 0.86 -9.14 8.21
CA TYR A 158 -0.02 -9.04 9.36
C TYR A 158 -0.15 -7.57 9.69
N VAL A 159 -1.39 -7.09 9.80
CA VAL A 159 -1.69 -5.74 10.29
C VAL A 159 -2.39 -5.89 11.62
N ASN A 160 -1.76 -5.41 12.68
CA ASN A 160 -2.33 -5.46 14.02
C ASN A 160 -2.78 -4.07 14.41
N HIS A 161 -4.00 -3.96 14.94
CA HIS A 161 -4.47 -2.78 15.62
C HIS A 161 -4.70 -3.13 17.10
N SER A 162 -3.93 -2.50 17.98
CA SER A 162 -4.00 -2.71 19.42
C SER A 162 -4.33 -1.39 20.11
N ASP A 163 -5.48 -1.37 20.77
CA ASP A 163 -5.82 -0.33 21.74
C ASP A 163 -5.81 -0.91 23.17
N PHE A 164 -6.16 -0.10 24.17
CA PHE A 164 -6.16 -0.53 25.57
C PHE A 164 -7.18 -1.64 25.88
N PHE A 165 -8.16 -1.88 25.01
CA PHE A 165 -9.31 -2.75 25.29
C PHE A 165 -9.39 -3.95 24.35
N SER A 166 -8.73 -3.91 23.20
CA SER A 166 -8.82 -4.93 22.17
C SER A 166 -7.56 -4.98 21.30
N SER A 167 -7.32 -6.15 20.73
CA SER A 167 -6.36 -6.35 19.66
C SER A 167 -7.07 -7.06 18.52
N LYS A 168 -6.98 -6.51 17.32
CA LYS A 168 -7.46 -7.14 16.08
C LYS A 168 -6.29 -7.29 15.13
N THR A 169 -6.33 -8.36 14.34
CA THR A 169 -5.31 -8.67 13.35
C THR A 169 -5.97 -9.01 12.04
N ALA A 170 -5.52 -8.38 10.96
CA ALA A 170 -5.75 -8.83 9.60
C ALA A 170 -4.51 -9.52 9.05
N VAL A 171 -4.72 -10.52 8.21
CA VAL A 171 -3.65 -11.21 7.49
C VAL A 171 -3.95 -11.13 6.01
N VAL A 172 -2.95 -10.73 5.24
CA VAL A 172 -3.03 -10.68 3.78
C VAL A 172 -1.84 -11.37 3.14
N SER A 173 -2.09 -12.02 2.01
CA SER A 173 -1.09 -12.71 1.22
C SER A 173 -0.40 -11.72 0.28
N ILE A 174 0.93 -11.68 0.33
CA ILE A 174 1.81 -10.84 -0.49
C ILE A 174 2.79 -11.67 -1.33
N ARG A 175 2.56 -13.00 -1.41
CA ARG A 175 3.46 -14.03 -1.96
C ARG A 175 3.91 -13.83 -3.42
N ASP A 176 3.17 -13.04 -4.19
CA ASP A 176 3.46 -12.82 -5.62
C ASP A 176 3.77 -11.34 -5.93
N ILE A 177 3.96 -10.50 -4.92
CA ILE A 177 4.30 -9.09 -5.14
C ILE A 177 5.76 -9.01 -5.55
N LYS A 178 5.99 -8.47 -6.75
CA LYS A 178 7.34 -8.23 -7.26
C LYS A 178 8.04 -7.15 -6.42
N ILE A 179 9.22 -7.47 -5.91
CA ILE A 179 10.10 -6.52 -5.24
C ILE A 179 10.98 -5.84 -6.30
N GLU A 180 10.92 -4.51 -6.38
CA GLU A 180 11.75 -3.74 -7.31
C GLU A 180 13.12 -3.42 -6.70
N THR A 181 14.22 -3.65 -7.42
CA THR A 181 15.54 -3.25 -6.92
C THR A 181 15.83 -1.78 -7.29
N LEU A 182 16.07 -0.94 -6.28
CA LEU A 182 16.58 0.40 -6.50
C LEU A 182 18.10 0.33 -6.78
N LYS A 183 18.51 0.99 -7.86
CA LYS A 183 19.93 1.17 -8.22
C LYS A 183 20.49 2.44 -7.60
#